data_AF-A0A1L8DDK3-F1
#
_entry.id   AF-A0A1L8DDK3-F1
#
_cell.length_a   1.000
_cell.length_b   1.000
_cell.length_c   1.000
_cell.angle_alpha   90.00
_cell.angle_beta   90.00
_cell.angle_gamma   90.00
#
_symmetry.space_group_name_H-M   'P 1'
#
loop_
_entity.id
_entity.type
_entity.pdbx_description
1 polymer ?
#
loop_
_entity_poly.entity_id
_entity_poly.type
_entity_poly.pdbx_seq_one_letter_code
_entity_poly.pdbx_strand_id
1 'polypeptide(L)'
;MSLTTLPRLIGMLLVGILFQNVGWVNLDGEFTHVTAELRKFALVIILTRAGLEMDPDAFKRVYVTILKLGLVPWTVEAVVIGVMSHYLLGLPWIWGFMLGSIIAAVSPAVVVPCLFRLRTKGYGVAKGIPTLIIAVAGIDDAASVAVFGIISSIMFSQSSLAYQIAQAPVCILGGLGYGVLWGLLSRYVPEKGDPYAVPIRTLMLFGGGLLAVFGSEMVGFEGAGPLAVVFAAFVSNYFWCQQGYDIEDNPVATAFEIFWMIFEPILFGITGASVKINELDPEMVYLGLACLVTSGVLRILSTIIIAFGDGLNWKERVFVALSWSAKATVQAALGPVAMKHLSDTSPPEEHSYADKVLTLCVLSIVLTAPLGAILISITGTKLLTKTKQPHIVEGWRRSHRPSLRDISIIDEEEEREDPEDAPDKSTINNTKTNAHTSANEPVFTVTKF
;
A
#
# COMPACT_ATOMS: atom_id res chain seq x y z
N MET A 1 12.10 -1.51 -21.11
CA MET A 1 11.63 -0.16 -21.48
C MET A 1 10.10 -0.15 -21.34
N SER A 2 9.51 0.78 -20.58
CA SER A 2 8.04 0.90 -20.47
C SER A 2 7.49 1.62 -21.69
N LEU A 3 6.45 1.08 -22.35
CA LEU A 3 5.84 1.67 -23.55
C LEU A 3 5.12 3.00 -23.27
N THR A 4 4.61 3.18 -22.05
CA THR A 4 3.86 4.38 -21.63
C THR A 4 4.27 4.85 -20.24
N THR A 5 3.91 6.09 -19.90
CA THR A 5 4.11 6.70 -18.56
C THR A 5 2.97 6.38 -17.58
N LEU A 6 1.98 5.60 -18.01
CA LEU A 6 0.80 5.27 -17.21
C LEU A 6 1.11 4.16 -16.19
N PRO A 7 0.45 4.17 -15.02
CA PRO A 7 0.50 3.07 -14.06
C PRO A 7 0.15 1.71 -14.68
N ARG A 8 0.90 0.67 -14.31
CA ARG A 8 0.79 -0.68 -14.90
C ARG A 8 -0.56 -1.34 -14.58
N LEU A 9 -1.10 -1.08 -13.39
CA LEU A 9 -2.41 -1.51 -12.92
C LEU A 9 -3.57 -1.13 -13.87
N ILE A 10 -3.45 -0.03 -14.62
CA ILE A 10 -4.47 0.34 -15.62
C ILE A 10 -4.52 -0.69 -16.74
N GLY A 11 -3.36 -1.13 -17.23
CA GLY A 11 -3.29 -2.16 -18.26
C GLY A 11 -3.87 -3.49 -17.79
N MET A 12 -3.58 -3.87 -16.55
CA MET A 12 -4.12 -5.11 -15.94
C MET A 12 -5.65 -5.06 -15.81
N LEU A 13 -6.19 -3.93 -15.34
CA LEU A 13 -7.64 -3.71 -15.24
C LEU A 13 -8.31 -3.73 -16.62
N LEU A 14 -7.77 -3.00 -17.60
CA LEU A 14 -8.35 -2.93 -18.95
C LEU A 14 -8.37 -4.29 -19.65
N VAL A 15 -7.35 -5.12 -19.45
CA VAL A 15 -7.34 -6.49 -19.98
C VAL A 15 -8.48 -7.32 -19.36
N GLY A 16 -8.70 -7.20 -18.04
CA GLY A 16 -9.85 -7.84 -17.38
C GLY A 16 -11.19 -7.41 -17.97
N ILE A 17 -11.40 -6.10 -18.12
CA ILE A 17 -12.62 -5.54 -18.74
C ILE A 17 -12.78 -6.08 -20.16
N LEU A 18 -11.72 -6.04 -20.97
CA LEU A 18 -11.76 -6.51 -22.35
C LEU A 18 -12.15 -7.99 -22.42
N PHE A 19 -11.50 -8.85 -21.63
CA PHE A 19 -11.72 -10.30 -21.68
C PHE A 19 -13.15 -10.68 -21.26
N GLN A 20 -13.71 -10.01 -20.26
CA GLN A 20 -15.11 -10.22 -19.87
C GLN A 20 -16.07 -9.79 -20.98
N ASN A 21 -15.85 -8.62 -21.58
CA ASN A 21 -16.80 -8.04 -22.55
C ASN A 21 -16.68 -8.65 -23.95
N VAL A 22 -15.55 -9.27 -24.30
CA VAL A 22 -15.39 -10.09 -25.52
C VAL A 22 -15.93 -11.52 -25.31
N GLY A 23 -16.22 -11.93 -24.06
CA GLY A 23 -16.73 -13.25 -23.71
C GLY A 23 -15.66 -14.34 -23.62
N TRP A 24 -14.38 -13.97 -23.50
CA TRP A 24 -13.27 -14.91 -23.33
C TRP A 24 -13.12 -15.42 -21.89
N VAL A 25 -13.58 -14.62 -20.94
CA VAL A 25 -13.63 -14.96 -19.52
C VAL A 25 -15.04 -14.68 -19.04
N ASN A 26 -15.61 -15.61 -18.27
CA ASN A 26 -16.75 -15.31 -17.42
C ASN A 26 -16.42 -15.79 -16.02
N LEU A 27 -16.41 -14.87 -15.05
CA LEU A 27 -16.10 -15.16 -13.65
C LEU A 27 -17.34 -15.60 -12.85
N ASP A 28 -18.52 -15.64 -13.46
CA ASP A 28 -19.75 -16.11 -12.82
C ASP A 28 -19.69 -17.62 -12.49
N GLY A 29 -20.44 -18.05 -11.47
CA GLY A 29 -20.56 -19.46 -11.09
C GLY A 29 -19.41 -19.96 -10.21
N GLU A 30 -18.83 -21.13 -10.53
CA GLU A 30 -17.84 -21.82 -9.68
C GLU A 30 -16.57 -21.01 -9.42
N PHE A 31 -16.18 -20.13 -10.36
CA PHE A 31 -15.00 -19.27 -10.20
C PHE A 31 -15.21 -18.15 -9.17
N THR A 32 -16.44 -17.84 -8.78
CA THR A 32 -16.75 -16.81 -7.78
C THR A 32 -16.09 -17.12 -6.44
N HIS A 33 -16.10 -18.39 -6.01
CA HIS A 33 -15.47 -18.81 -4.77
C HIS A 33 -13.94 -18.62 -4.81
N VAL A 34 -13.30 -19.09 -5.89
CA VAL A 34 -11.84 -18.98 -6.06
C VAL A 34 -11.40 -17.51 -6.12
N THR A 35 -12.12 -16.69 -6.88
CA THR A 35 -11.80 -15.26 -7.00
C THR A 35 -12.02 -14.51 -5.69
N ALA A 36 -13.01 -14.89 -4.87
CA ALA A 36 -13.21 -14.31 -3.55
C ALA A 36 -12.03 -14.60 -2.61
N GLU A 37 -11.54 -15.83 -2.61
CA GLU A 37 -10.37 -16.22 -1.81
C GLU A 37 -9.10 -15.51 -2.28
N LEU A 38 -8.85 -15.46 -3.59
CA LEU A 38 -7.73 -14.70 -4.17
C LEU A 38 -7.75 -13.22 -3.78
N ARG A 39 -8.93 -12.59 -3.70
CA ARG A 39 -9.08 -11.20 -3.23
C ARG A 39 -8.68 -11.05 -1.76
N LYS A 40 -8.98 -12.01 -0.90
CA LYS A 40 -8.56 -11.99 0.52
C LYS A 40 -7.04 -12.10 0.66
N PHE A 41 -6.40 -12.99 -0.09
CA PHE A 41 -4.94 -13.09 -0.13
C PHE A 41 -4.31 -11.77 -0.58
N ALA A 42 -4.83 -11.19 -1.67
CA ALA A 42 -4.38 -9.88 -2.15
C ALA A 42 -4.58 -8.78 -1.09
N LEU A 43 -5.73 -8.76 -0.41
CA LEU A 43 -6.02 -7.82 0.66
C LEU A 43 -5.00 -7.92 1.80
N VAL A 44 -4.71 -9.13 2.29
CA VAL A 44 -3.69 -9.33 3.35
C VAL A 44 -2.33 -8.82 2.90
N ILE A 45 -1.92 -9.08 1.66
CA ILE A 45 -0.63 -8.61 1.12
C ILE A 45 -0.59 -7.07 1.08
N ILE A 46 -1.63 -6.40 0.58
CA ILE A 46 -1.68 -4.93 0.51
C ILE A 46 -1.66 -4.31 1.90
N LEU A 47 -2.43 -4.85 2.84
CA LEU A 47 -2.54 -4.31 4.19
C LEU A 47 -1.24 -4.49 4.99
N THR A 48 -0.59 -5.66 4.85
CA THR A 48 0.72 -5.88 5.46
C THR A 48 1.74 -4.90 4.89
N ARG A 49 1.74 -4.68 3.57
CA ARG A 49 2.60 -3.67 2.94
C ARG A 49 2.34 -2.28 3.48
N ALA A 50 1.08 -1.86 3.58
CA ALA A 50 0.72 -0.55 4.10
C ALA A 50 1.27 -0.34 5.52
N GLY A 51 1.18 -1.34 6.41
CA GLY A 51 1.76 -1.25 7.75
C GLY A 51 3.29 -1.25 7.77
N LEU A 52 3.95 -2.01 6.90
CA LEU A 52 5.42 -2.01 6.77
C LEU A 52 5.98 -0.72 6.15
N GLU A 53 5.20 -0.01 5.33
CA GLU A 53 5.59 1.25 4.68
C GLU A 53 5.48 2.47 5.61
N MET A 54 4.84 2.32 6.78
CA MET A 54 4.73 3.39 7.77
C MET A 54 6.03 3.55 8.56
N ASP A 55 6.67 4.71 8.41
CA ASP A 55 7.83 5.13 9.21
C ASP A 55 7.41 5.46 10.66
N PRO A 56 7.80 4.67 11.66
CA PRO A 56 7.40 4.90 13.05
C PRO A 56 8.01 6.16 13.67
N ASP A 57 9.20 6.57 13.24
CA ASP A 57 9.90 7.73 13.78
C ASP A 57 9.40 9.03 13.15
N ALA A 58 9.14 9.04 11.85
CA ALA A 58 8.42 10.13 11.21
C ALA A 58 7.00 10.25 11.77
N PHE A 59 6.31 9.13 12.01
CA PHE A 59 5.00 9.14 12.64
C PHE A 59 5.06 9.85 13.99
N LYS A 60 6.01 9.51 14.88
CA LYS A 60 6.15 10.21 16.18
C LYS A 60 6.43 11.71 16.06
N ARG A 61 7.25 12.14 15.09
CA ARG A 61 7.65 13.54 14.95
C ARG A 61 6.54 14.44 14.41
N VAL A 62 5.70 13.94 13.50
CA VAL A 62 4.67 14.73 12.80
C VAL A 62 3.28 14.09 12.84
N TYR A 63 2.97 13.25 13.86
CA TYR A 63 1.70 12.51 13.95
C TYR A 63 0.48 13.43 13.84
N VAL A 64 0.53 14.62 14.42
CA VAL A 64 -0.58 15.60 14.36
C VAL A 64 -0.86 15.99 12.91
N THR A 65 0.17 16.33 12.14
CA THR A 65 0.04 16.71 10.74
C THR A 65 -0.40 15.53 9.88
N ILE A 66 0.14 14.32 10.10
CA ILE A 66 -0.26 13.13 9.33
C ILE A 66 -1.74 12.78 9.60
N LEU A 67 -2.17 12.74 10.87
CA LEU A 67 -3.57 12.45 11.22
C LEU A 67 -4.53 13.54 10.72
N LYS A 68 -4.15 14.80 10.85
CA LYS A 68 -4.94 15.95 10.38
C LYS A 68 -5.09 15.92 8.86
N LEU A 69 -4.02 15.68 8.11
CA LEU A 69 -4.03 15.67 6.65
C LEU A 69 -4.59 14.37 6.04
N GLY A 70 -4.54 13.26 6.75
CA GLY A 70 -5.19 12.03 6.32
C GLY A 70 -6.69 12.04 6.64
N LEU A 71 -7.04 12.03 7.92
CA LEU A 71 -8.41 11.77 8.35
C LEU A 71 -9.40 12.87 7.99
N VAL A 72 -9.00 14.15 7.98
CA VAL A 72 -9.96 15.23 7.75
C VAL A 72 -10.37 15.34 6.27
N PRO A 73 -9.44 15.40 5.28
CA PRO A 73 -9.84 15.32 3.88
C PRO A 73 -10.55 14.02 3.53
N TRP A 74 -10.12 12.90 4.12
CA TRP A 74 -10.77 11.60 3.96
C TRP A 74 -12.23 11.61 4.46
N THR A 75 -12.49 12.14 5.65
CA THR A 75 -13.86 12.22 6.19
C THR A 75 -14.74 13.14 5.34
N VAL A 76 -14.22 14.27 4.87
CA VAL A 76 -14.94 15.17 3.97
C VAL A 76 -15.33 14.45 2.69
N GLU A 77 -14.41 13.72 2.05
CA GLU A 77 -14.71 12.99 0.82
C GLU A 77 -15.71 11.85 1.06
N ALA A 78 -15.54 11.08 2.14
CA ALA A 78 -16.44 9.98 2.49
C ALA A 78 -17.87 10.47 2.74
N VAL A 79 -18.04 11.59 3.45
CA VAL A 79 -19.35 12.20 3.71
C VAL A 79 -19.97 12.74 2.42
N VAL A 80 -19.19 13.42 1.57
CA VAL A 80 -19.68 13.93 0.28
C VAL A 80 -20.16 12.79 -0.60
N ILE A 81 -19.38 11.72 -0.76
CA ILE A 81 -19.81 10.54 -1.52
C ILE A 81 -21.03 9.89 -0.88
N GLY A 82 -21.07 9.75 0.46
CA GLY A 82 -22.22 9.18 1.16
C GLY A 82 -23.52 9.94 0.91
N VAL A 83 -23.49 11.27 1.03
CA VAL A 83 -24.64 12.14 0.80
C VAL A 83 -25.04 12.15 -0.68
N MET A 84 -24.08 12.32 -1.58
CA MET A 84 -24.34 12.38 -3.02
C MET A 84 -24.87 11.06 -3.56
N SER A 85 -24.32 9.93 -3.11
CA SER A 85 -24.77 8.61 -3.55
C SER A 85 -26.18 8.28 -3.05
N HIS A 86 -26.57 8.79 -1.87
CA HIS A 86 -27.96 8.68 -1.40
C HIS A 86 -28.92 9.45 -2.30
N TYR A 87 -28.64 10.72 -2.57
CA TYR A 87 -29.57 11.58 -3.31
C TYR A 87 -29.54 11.39 -4.83
N LEU A 88 -28.39 11.07 -5.42
CA LEU A 88 -28.25 10.91 -6.87
C LEU A 88 -28.46 9.48 -7.33
N LEU A 89 -27.99 8.49 -6.57
CA LEU A 89 -28.03 7.07 -6.99
C LEU A 89 -29.09 6.26 -6.23
N GLY A 90 -29.82 6.89 -5.32
CA GLY A 90 -30.87 6.26 -4.52
C GLY A 90 -30.34 5.20 -3.55
N LEU A 91 -29.06 5.24 -3.18
CA LEU A 91 -28.48 4.27 -2.25
C LEU A 91 -28.97 4.55 -0.82
N PRO A 92 -29.35 3.55 -0.01
CA PRO A 92 -29.60 3.77 1.41
C PRO A 92 -28.38 4.38 2.12
N TRP A 93 -28.61 5.15 3.18
CA TRP A 93 -27.52 5.84 3.91
C TRP A 93 -26.34 4.92 4.26
N ILE A 94 -26.63 3.70 4.71
CA ILE A 94 -25.57 2.76 5.11
C ILE A 94 -24.71 2.30 3.92
N TRP A 95 -25.33 2.00 2.78
CA TRP A 95 -24.63 1.69 1.52
C TRP A 95 -23.87 2.90 0.99
N GLY A 96 -24.44 4.10 1.11
CA GLY A 96 -23.79 5.34 0.72
C GLY A 96 -22.53 5.64 1.54
N PHE A 97 -22.59 5.51 2.87
CA PHE A 97 -21.41 5.70 3.73
C PHE A 97 -20.38 4.56 3.59
N MET A 98 -20.81 3.34 3.30
CA MET A 98 -19.91 2.24 2.94
C MET A 98 -19.16 2.56 1.64
N LEU A 99 -19.88 2.99 0.60
CA LEU A 99 -19.27 3.46 -0.64
C LEU A 99 -18.32 4.64 -0.40
N GLY A 100 -18.71 5.59 0.45
CA GLY A 100 -17.89 6.73 0.83
C GLY A 100 -16.57 6.32 1.48
N SER A 101 -16.59 5.34 2.39
CA SER A 101 -15.36 4.85 3.02
C SER A 101 -14.45 4.14 2.02
N ILE A 102 -14.98 3.44 1.03
CA ILE A 102 -14.18 2.79 -0.04
C ILE A 102 -13.59 3.84 -0.99
N ILE A 103 -14.39 4.79 -1.45
CA ILE A 103 -13.95 5.79 -2.43
C ILE A 103 -12.95 6.77 -1.84
N ALA A 104 -13.05 7.14 -0.56
CA ALA A 104 -12.16 8.12 0.07
C ALA A 104 -10.70 7.66 0.23
N ALA A 105 -10.41 6.36 0.04
CA ALA A 105 -9.04 5.82 0.09
C ALA A 105 -8.18 6.30 -1.09
N VAL A 106 -6.90 6.59 -0.81
CA VAL A 106 -5.91 7.02 -1.80
C VAL A 106 -4.97 5.88 -2.08
N SER A 107 -4.69 5.57 -3.36
CA SER A 107 -3.87 4.41 -3.68
C SER A 107 -2.35 4.70 -3.70
N PRO A 108 -1.56 4.12 -2.78
CA PRO A 108 -0.10 4.25 -2.80
C PRO A 108 0.52 3.64 -4.05
N ALA A 109 -0.07 2.58 -4.61
CA ALA A 109 0.44 1.89 -5.80
C ALA A 109 0.56 2.80 -7.04
N VAL A 110 -0.33 3.80 -7.17
CA VAL A 110 -0.25 4.82 -8.23
C VAL A 110 0.72 5.95 -7.85
N VAL A 111 0.65 6.39 -6.60
CA VAL A 111 1.31 7.60 -6.11
C VAL A 111 2.80 7.38 -5.87
N VAL A 112 3.19 6.29 -5.20
CA VAL A 112 4.57 5.97 -4.79
C VAL A 112 5.55 5.93 -5.97
N PRO A 113 5.28 5.23 -7.09
CA PRO A 113 6.22 5.21 -8.22
C PRO A 113 6.40 6.59 -8.86
N CYS A 114 5.33 7.40 -8.90
CA CYS A 114 5.38 8.75 -9.44
C CYS A 114 6.21 9.68 -8.56
N LEU A 115 6.04 9.59 -7.24
CA LEU A 115 6.80 10.35 -6.25
C LEU A 115 8.27 9.93 -6.20
N PHE A 116 8.56 8.64 -6.35
CA PHE A 116 9.93 8.15 -6.41
C PHE A 116 10.70 8.83 -7.55
N ARG A 117 10.13 8.85 -8.75
CA ARG A 117 10.75 9.52 -9.91
C ARG A 117 11.01 11.01 -9.68
N LEU A 118 10.15 11.68 -8.91
CA LEU A 118 10.34 13.09 -8.52
C LEU A 118 11.46 13.23 -7.48
N ARG A 119 11.49 12.35 -6.48
CA ARG A 119 12.53 12.29 -5.45
C ARG A 119 13.92 12.06 -6.05
N THR A 120 14.09 11.09 -6.95
CA THR A 120 15.36 10.82 -7.65
C THR A 120 15.87 12.04 -8.44
N LYS A 121 14.94 12.86 -8.94
CA LYS A 121 15.26 14.12 -9.64
C LYS A 121 15.48 15.31 -8.67
N GLY A 122 15.39 15.09 -7.37
CA GLY A 122 15.59 16.10 -6.32
C GLY A 122 14.38 16.98 -6.02
N TYR A 123 13.17 16.66 -6.50
CA TYR A 123 11.98 17.48 -6.25
C TYR A 123 11.33 17.18 -4.90
N GLY A 124 11.10 18.21 -4.07
CA GLY A 124 10.34 18.11 -2.82
C GLY A 124 11.04 17.37 -1.67
N VAL A 125 12.31 16.96 -1.87
CA VAL A 125 13.10 16.18 -0.91
C VAL A 125 13.44 16.98 0.35
N ALA A 126 13.77 18.27 0.20
CA ALA A 126 14.19 19.12 1.32
C ALA A 126 13.14 19.27 2.43
N LYS A 127 11.85 19.15 2.10
CA LYS A 127 10.74 19.23 3.05
C LYS A 127 10.09 17.87 3.35
N GLY A 128 10.64 16.76 2.81
CA GLY A 128 10.07 15.43 3.00
C GLY A 128 8.67 15.24 2.42
N ILE A 129 8.25 16.04 1.43
CA ILE A 129 6.88 16.00 0.88
C ILE A 129 6.51 14.62 0.33
N PRO A 130 7.39 13.92 -0.44
CA PRO A 130 7.10 12.56 -0.88
C PRO A 130 6.83 11.60 0.28
N THR A 131 7.61 11.68 1.36
CA THR A 131 7.47 10.82 2.54
C THR A 131 6.17 11.11 3.28
N LEU A 132 5.80 12.38 3.43
CA LEU A 132 4.51 12.79 4.00
C LEU A 132 3.32 12.22 3.22
N ILE A 133 3.35 12.32 1.88
CA ILE A 133 2.27 11.84 1.01
C ILE A 133 2.08 10.33 1.15
N ILE A 134 3.18 9.57 1.23
CA ILE A 134 3.17 8.11 1.39
C ILE A 134 2.61 7.73 2.78
N ALA A 135 3.09 8.39 3.85
CA ALA A 135 2.63 8.11 5.20
C ALA A 135 1.12 8.39 5.37
N VAL A 136 0.63 9.50 4.82
CA VAL A 136 -0.80 9.83 4.86
C VAL A 136 -1.64 8.82 4.07
N ALA A 137 -1.17 8.39 2.90
CA ALA A 137 -1.89 7.40 2.09
C ALA A 137 -2.08 6.06 2.84
N GLY A 138 -1.09 5.64 3.65
CA GLY A 138 -1.23 4.45 4.50
C GLY A 138 -2.30 4.60 5.60
N ILE A 139 -2.42 5.79 6.21
CA ILE A 139 -3.47 6.04 7.21
C ILE A 139 -4.85 6.07 6.55
N ASP A 140 -4.98 6.71 5.40
CA ASP A 140 -6.25 6.77 4.65
C ASP A 140 -6.74 5.36 4.29
N ASP A 141 -5.85 4.50 3.80
CA ASP A 141 -6.18 3.11 3.47
C ASP A 141 -6.61 2.34 4.73
N ALA A 142 -5.88 2.49 5.84
CA ALA A 142 -6.24 1.85 7.11
C ALA A 142 -7.61 2.34 7.64
N ALA A 143 -7.88 3.64 7.57
CA ALA A 143 -9.15 4.23 7.99
C ALA A 143 -10.33 3.75 7.12
N SER A 144 -10.15 3.74 5.80
CA SER A 144 -11.14 3.22 4.84
C SER A 144 -11.50 1.76 5.12
N VAL A 145 -10.49 0.92 5.32
CA VAL A 145 -10.65 -0.51 5.58
C VAL A 145 -11.34 -0.74 6.93
N ALA A 146 -10.95 -0.01 7.98
CA ALA A 146 -11.58 -0.11 9.30
C ALA A 146 -13.07 0.29 9.26
N VAL A 147 -13.39 1.43 8.64
CA VAL A 147 -14.76 1.94 8.57
C VAL A 147 -15.62 1.09 7.65
N PHE A 148 -15.10 0.64 6.51
CA PHE A 148 -15.77 -0.36 5.66
C PHE A 148 -16.11 -1.62 6.47
N GLY A 149 -15.14 -2.16 7.20
CA GLY A 149 -15.32 -3.37 8.00
C GLY A 149 -16.38 -3.20 9.10
N ILE A 150 -16.40 -2.04 9.77
CA ILE A 150 -17.43 -1.71 10.77
C ILE A 150 -18.82 -1.63 10.11
N ILE A 151 -18.95 -0.94 8.98
CA ILE A 151 -20.23 -0.78 8.29
C ILE A 151 -20.73 -2.13 7.76
N SER A 152 -19.86 -2.92 7.12
CA SER A 152 -20.17 -4.27 6.63
C SER A 152 -20.67 -5.17 7.77
N SER A 153 -19.96 -5.14 8.90
CA SER A 153 -20.33 -5.90 10.09
C SER A 153 -21.72 -5.51 10.64
N ILE A 154 -22.07 -4.22 10.59
CA ILE A 154 -23.40 -3.74 11.01
C ILE A 154 -24.48 -4.17 10.00
N MET A 155 -24.20 -4.06 8.69
CA MET A 155 -25.14 -4.39 7.62
C MET A 155 -25.51 -5.88 7.58
N PHE A 156 -24.51 -6.75 7.74
CA PHE A 156 -24.68 -8.19 7.52
C PHE A 156 -24.79 -9.02 8.80
N SER A 157 -24.82 -8.39 9.98
CA SER A 157 -25.07 -9.10 11.23
C SER A 157 -26.56 -9.28 11.50
N GLN A 158 -26.98 -10.53 11.74
CA GLN A 158 -28.37 -10.90 12.11
C GLN A 158 -28.71 -10.61 13.58
N SER A 159 -27.95 -9.76 14.26
CA SER A 159 -28.02 -9.56 15.71
C SER A 159 -28.81 -8.30 16.11
N SER A 160 -29.11 -8.16 17.40
CA SER A 160 -29.83 -7.01 17.92
C SER A 160 -29.07 -5.69 17.68
N LEU A 161 -29.79 -4.58 17.55
CA LEU A 161 -29.22 -3.26 17.27
C LEU A 161 -28.21 -2.80 18.35
N ALA A 162 -28.38 -3.28 19.59
CA ALA A 162 -27.41 -3.07 20.68
C ALA A 162 -26.11 -3.84 20.46
N TYR A 163 -26.17 -5.06 19.91
CA TYR A 163 -24.99 -5.84 19.54
C TYR A 163 -24.25 -5.20 18.37
N GLN A 164 -24.96 -4.68 17.37
CA GLN A 164 -24.38 -3.96 16.23
C GLN A 164 -23.60 -2.71 16.64
N ILE A 165 -24.14 -1.91 17.57
CA ILE A 165 -23.44 -0.71 18.08
C ILE A 165 -22.22 -1.11 18.93
N ALA A 166 -22.33 -2.18 19.73
CA ALA A 166 -21.21 -2.71 20.51
C ALA A 166 -20.12 -3.35 19.63
N GLN A 167 -20.47 -3.82 18.44
CA GLN A 167 -19.57 -4.48 17.50
C GLN A 167 -18.48 -3.55 17.00
N ALA A 168 -18.80 -2.27 16.76
CA ALA A 168 -17.84 -1.31 16.21
C ALA A 168 -16.62 -1.07 17.15
N PRO A 169 -16.79 -0.74 18.45
CA PRO A 169 -15.67 -0.68 19.40
C PRO A 169 -14.93 -2.01 19.53
N VAL A 170 -15.64 -3.14 19.52
CA VAL A 170 -15.03 -4.47 19.65
C VAL A 170 -14.17 -4.82 18.43
N CYS A 171 -14.61 -4.48 17.21
CA CYS A 171 -13.81 -4.66 16.00
C CYS A 171 -12.51 -3.84 16.06
N ILE A 172 -12.60 -2.57 16.49
CA ILE A 172 -11.43 -1.70 16.62
C ILE A 172 -10.46 -2.22 17.68
N LEU A 173 -10.97 -2.48 18.89
CA LEU A 173 -10.16 -2.95 20.01
C LEU A 173 -9.60 -4.35 19.77
N GLY A 174 -10.38 -5.24 19.16
CA GLY A 174 -9.98 -6.59 18.81
C GLY A 174 -8.92 -6.62 17.70
N GLY A 175 -9.14 -5.85 16.63
CA GLY A 175 -8.16 -5.71 15.55
C GLY A 175 -6.86 -5.08 16.03
N LEU A 176 -6.94 -3.96 16.77
CA LEU A 176 -5.76 -3.32 17.36
C LEU A 176 -5.05 -4.23 18.36
N GLY A 177 -5.81 -4.88 19.25
CA GLY A 177 -5.29 -5.78 20.27
C GLY A 177 -4.56 -6.98 19.66
N TYR A 178 -5.16 -7.63 18.67
CA TYR A 178 -4.51 -8.70 17.91
C TYR A 178 -3.27 -8.18 17.18
N GLY A 179 -3.37 -7.04 16.49
CA GLY A 179 -2.25 -6.47 15.74
C GLY A 179 -1.05 -6.15 16.65
N VAL A 180 -1.29 -5.52 17.80
CA VAL A 180 -0.24 -5.24 18.78
C VAL A 180 0.34 -6.53 19.37
N LEU A 181 -0.50 -7.50 19.73
CA LEU A 181 -0.04 -8.78 20.26
C LEU A 181 0.82 -9.56 19.26
N TRP A 182 0.37 -9.64 18.01
CA TRP A 182 1.07 -10.34 16.93
C TRP A 182 2.38 -9.63 16.57
N GLY A 183 2.37 -8.29 16.50
CA GLY A 183 3.58 -7.50 16.27
C GLY A 183 4.58 -7.58 17.41
N LEU A 184 4.11 -7.68 18.67
CA LEU A 184 4.97 -7.97 19.82
C LEU A 184 5.58 -9.37 19.74
N LEU A 185 4.84 -10.36 19.26
CA LEU A 185 5.36 -11.70 19.04
C LEU A 185 6.48 -11.69 17.98
N SER A 186 6.33 -10.89 16.92
CA SER A 186 7.36 -10.70 15.87
C SER A 186 8.64 -10.02 16.35
N ARG A 187 8.65 -9.45 17.57
CA ARG A 187 9.87 -8.96 18.21
C ARG A 187 10.76 -10.11 18.70
N TYR A 188 10.14 -11.17 19.21
CA TYR A 188 10.83 -12.30 19.85
C TYR A 188 11.10 -13.44 18.87
N VAL A 189 10.18 -13.67 17.93
CA VAL A 189 10.30 -14.74 16.92
C VAL A 189 10.51 -14.09 15.56
N PRO A 190 11.54 -14.48 14.78
CA PRO A 190 12.69 -15.33 15.09
C PRO A 190 13.82 -14.57 15.82
N GLU A 191 14.76 -15.30 16.43
CA GLU A 191 15.93 -14.72 17.09
C GLU A 191 16.75 -13.86 16.12
N LYS A 192 17.39 -12.79 16.64
CA LYS A 192 18.07 -11.78 15.81
C LYS A 192 19.19 -12.33 14.92
N GLY A 193 19.77 -13.47 15.29
CA GLY A 193 20.87 -14.12 14.57
C GLY A 193 20.44 -15.31 13.70
N ASP A 194 19.14 -15.57 13.55
CA ASP A 194 18.66 -16.68 12.73
C ASP A 194 18.92 -16.40 11.23
N PRO A 195 19.63 -17.28 10.50
CA PRO A 195 19.82 -17.14 9.05
C PRO A 195 18.50 -17.04 8.28
N TYR A 196 17.42 -17.64 8.79
CA TYR A 196 16.09 -17.64 8.17
C TYR A 196 15.16 -16.57 8.77
N ALA A 197 15.71 -15.55 9.43
CA ALA A 197 14.91 -14.54 10.09
C ALA A 197 13.90 -13.86 9.15
N VAL A 198 14.32 -13.53 7.93
CA VAL A 198 13.48 -12.85 6.94
C VAL A 198 12.33 -13.74 6.43
N PRO A 199 12.58 -14.98 5.95
CA PRO A 199 11.51 -15.91 5.59
C PRO A 199 10.51 -16.16 6.72
N ILE A 200 10.99 -16.37 7.96
CA ILE A 200 10.11 -16.66 9.10
C ILE A 200 9.25 -15.44 9.44
N ARG A 201 9.82 -14.23 9.48
CA ARG A 201 9.07 -12.97 9.69
C ARG A 201 8.01 -12.76 8.61
N THR A 202 8.36 -13.06 7.36
CA THR A 202 7.45 -12.96 6.22
C THR A 202 6.29 -13.95 6.35
N LEU A 203 6.58 -15.22 6.64
CA LEU A 203 5.58 -16.26 6.83
C LEU A 203 4.69 -15.97 8.04
N MET A 204 5.27 -15.43 9.12
CA MET A 204 4.55 -15.06 10.32
C MET A 204 3.57 -13.90 10.09
N LEU A 205 3.99 -12.86 9.36
CA LEU A 205 3.08 -11.76 9.00
C LEU A 205 2.01 -12.22 8.02
N PHE A 206 2.37 -13.02 7.02
CA PHE A 206 1.41 -13.50 6.04
C PHE A 206 0.40 -14.47 6.66
N GLY A 207 0.88 -15.49 7.37
CA GLY A 207 0.03 -16.47 8.06
C GLY A 207 -0.80 -15.85 9.17
N GLY A 208 -0.22 -14.96 9.97
CA GLY A 208 -0.97 -14.20 10.98
C GLY A 208 -2.01 -13.27 10.37
N GLY A 209 -1.69 -12.62 9.25
CA GLY A 209 -2.64 -11.78 8.53
C GLY A 209 -3.79 -12.57 7.94
N LEU A 210 -3.54 -13.75 7.37
CA LEU A 210 -4.59 -14.66 6.91
C LEU A 210 -5.43 -15.12 8.10
N LEU A 211 -4.81 -15.55 9.20
CA LEU A 211 -5.54 -15.95 10.41
C LEU A 211 -6.42 -14.82 10.94
N ALA A 212 -5.95 -13.57 10.90
CA ALA A 212 -6.73 -12.42 11.30
C ALA A 212 -7.94 -12.20 10.39
N VAL A 213 -7.76 -12.18 9.07
CA VAL A 213 -8.86 -11.96 8.11
C VAL A 213 -9.88 -13.09 8.16
N PHE A 214 -9.45 -14.35 7.97
CA PHE A 214 -10.34 -15.51 8.00
C PHE A 214 -10.95 -15.76 9.38
N GLY A 215 -10.16 -15.60 10.44
CA GLY A 215 -10.66 -15.75 11.81
C GLY A 215 -11.70 -14.69 12.16
N SER A 216 -11.48 -13.44 11.75
CA SER A 216 -12.45 -12.36 11.99
C SER A 216 -13.78 -12.58 11.26
N GLU A 217 -13.75 -13.16 10.06
CA GLU A 217 -14.93 -13.57 9.29
C GLU A 217 -15.68 -14.70 10.01
N MET A 218 -14.96 -15.71 10.51
CA MET A 218 -15.57 -16.82 11.26
C MET A 218 -16.23 -16.39 12.58
N VAL A 219 -15.66 -15.41 13.28
CA VAL A 219 -16.21 -14.90 14.55
C VAL A 219 -17.31 -13.84 14.30
N GLY A 220 -17.51 -13.42 13.05
CA GLY A 220 -18.51 -12.40 12.69
C GLY A 220 -18.09 -10.96 12.99
N PHE A 221 -16.80 -10.70 13.18
CA PHE A 221 -16.23 -9.36 13.36
C PHE A 221 -15.30 -9.01 12.20
N GLU A 222 -15.80 -9.10 10.97
CA GLU A 222 -15.02 -9.01 9.72
C GLU A 222 -14.15 -7.75 9.61
N GLY A 223 -14.56 -6.64 10.23
CA GLY A 223 -13.76 -5.42 10.25
C GLY A 223 -12.49 -5.47 11.11
N ALA A 224 -12.42 -6.41 12.06
CA ALA A 224 -11.27 -6.57 12.94
C ALA A 224 -10.05 -7.13 12.21
N GLY A 225 -10.26 -8.06 11.26
CA GLY A 225 -9.17 -8.78 10.58
C GLY A 225 -8.26 -7.86 9.77
N PRO A 226 -8.79 -7.08 8.83
CA PRO A 226 -7.99 -6.13 8.06
C PRO A 226 -7.24 -5.11 8.93
N LEU A 227 -7.88 -4.61 10.00
CA LEU A 227 -7.24 -3.71 10.97
C LEU A 227 -6.07 -4.40 11.69
N ALA A 228 -6.28 -5.65 12.11
CA ALA A 228 -5.25 -6.48 12.73
C ALA A 228 -4.03 -6.69 11.83
N VAL A 229 -4.22 -6.91 10.52
CA VAL A 229 -3.11 -7.07 9.56
C VAL A 229 -2.23 -5.83 9.50
N VAL A 230 -2.84 -4.64 9.35
CA VAL A 230 -2.10 -3.37 9.25
C VAL A 230 -1.33 -3.09 10.54
N PHE A 231 -1.97 -3.24 11.71
CA PHE A 231 -1.33 -2.98 12.98
C PHE A 231 -0.26 -4.02 13.34
N ALA A 232 -0.45 -5.30 13.00
CA ALA A 232 0.59 -6.32 13.14
C ALA A 232 1.84 -5.93 12.34
N ALA A 233 1.66 -5.56 11.08
CA ALA A 233 2.76 -5.13 10.21
C ALA A 233 3.46 -3.87 10.74
N PHE A 234 2.71 -2.84 11.13
CA PHE A 234 3.26 -1.59 11.68
C PHE A 234 4.06 -1.81 12.97
N VAL A 235 3.50 -2.57 13.92
CA VAL A 235 4.14 -2.85 15.20
C VAL A 235 5.38 -3.73 15.01
N SER A 236 5.33 -4.71 14.10
CA SER A 236 6.50 -5.49 13.71
C SER A 236 7.59 -4.62 13.10
N ASN A 237 7.23 -3.74 12.16
CA ASN A 237 8.17 -2.79 11.55
C ASN A 237 8.82 -1.91 12.60
N TYR A 238 8.05 -1.37 13.54
CA TYR A 238 8.56 -0.57 14.64
C TYR A 238 9.64 -1.28 15.46
N PHE A 239 9.41 -2.54 15.83
CA PHE A 239 10.41 -3.29 16.59
C PHE A 239 11.62 -3.68 15.75
N TRP A 240 11.45 -3.99 14.47
CA TRP A 240 12.57 -4.32 13.59
C TRP A 240 13.44 -3.10 13.29
N CYS A 241 12.86 -1.91 13.15
CA CYS A 241 13.63 -0.66 13.04
C CYS A 241 14.49 -0.41 14.28
N GLN A 242 13.97 -0.68 15.48
CA GLN A 242 14.78 -0.62 16.71
C GLN A 242 15.91 -1.67 16.76
N GLN A 243 15.82 -2.73 15.96
CA GLN A 243 16.85 -3.75 15.83
C GLN A 243 17.89 -3.44 14.74
N GLY A 244 17.75 -2.30 14.05
CA GLY A 244 18.68 -1.85 13.01
C GLY A 244 18.19 -2.09 11.59
N TYR A 245 16.93 -2.49 11.38
CA TYR A 245 16.37 -2.53 10.02
C TYR A 245 16.12 -1.11 9.55
N ASP A 246 16.59 -0.79 8.35
CA ASP A 246 16.11 0.41 7.67
C ASP A 246 14.67 0.17 7.19
N ILE A 247 13.82 1.19 7.32
CA ILE A 247 12.47 1.18 6.75
C ILE A 247 12.58 1.10 5.22
N GLU A 248 13.60 1.76 4.68
CA GLU A 248 13.83 1.91 3.25
C GLU A 248 14.28 0.59 2.59
N ASP A 249 15.02 -0.24 3.34
CA ASP A 249 15.62 -1.52 2.92
C ASP A 249 15.16 -2.71 3.78
N ASN A 250 13.91 -2.69 4.25
CA ASN A 250 13.35 -3.81 5.02
C ASN A 250 13.17 -5.05 4.11
N PRO A 251 13.90 -6.16 4.34
CA PRO A 251 13.85 -7.35 3.48
C PRO A 251 12.48 -8.05 3.53
N VAL A 252 11.74 -7.94 4.64
CA VAL A 252 10.36 -8.45 4.74
C VAL A 252 9.42 -7.64 3.85
N ALA A 253 9.60 -6.32 3.79
CA ALA A 253 8.81 -5.47 2.89
C ALA A 253 9.07 -5.83 1.42
N THR A 254 10.33 -6.14 1.06
CA THR A 254 10.70 -6.64 -0.28
C THR A 254 10.02 -7.97 -0.61
N ALA A 255 9.95 -8.91 0.33
CA ALA A 255 9.23 -10.17 0.11
C ALA A 255 7.73 -9.95 -0.18
N PHE A 256 7.07 -9.05 0.55
CA PHE A 256 5.69 -8.67 0.27
C PHE A 256 5.51 -7.91 -1.05
N GLU A 257 6.54 -7.23 -1.56
CA GLU A 257 6.52 -6.69 -2.92
C GLU A 257 6.54 -7.78 -4.00
N ILE A 258 7.31 -8.85 -3.78
CA ILE A 258 7.37 -9.99 -4.69
C ILE A 258 6.01 -10.69 -4.71
N PHE A 259 5.40 -10.95 -3.55
CA PHE A 259 4.04 -11.49 -3.48
C PHE A 259 3.04 -10.56 -4.17
N TRP A 260 3.14 -9.25 -3.93
CA TRP A 260 2.30 -8.29 -4.62
C TRP A 260 2.47 -8.32 -6.14
N MET A 261 3.68 -8.56 -6.67
CA MET A 261 3.89 -8.66 -8.11
C MET A 261 3.05 -9.78 -8.76
N ILE A 262 2.77 -10.84 -8.01
CA ILE A 262 1.92 -11.96 -8.45
C ILE A 262 0.44 -11.61 -8.25
N PHE A 263 0.07 -11.04 -7.10
CA PHE A 263 -1.31 -10.77 -6.74
C PHE A 263 -1.89 -9.47 -7.36
N GLU A 264 -1.06 -8.51 -7.74
CA GLU A 264 -1.45 -7.26 -8.41
C GLU A 264 -2.21 -7.54 -9.72
N PRO A 265 -1.68 -8.30 -10.70
CA PRO A 265 -2.42 -8.62 -11.91
C PRO A 265 -3.64 -9.50 -11.66
N ILE A 266 -3.60 -10.38 -10.65
CA ILE A 266 -4.75 -11.21 -10.26
C ILE A 266 -5.89 -10.31 -9.77
N LEU A 267 -5.60 -9.42 -8.81
CA LEU A 267 -6.60 -8.54 -8.22
C LEU A 267 -7.21 -7.60 -9.27
N PHE A 268 -6.37 -6.84 -10.00
CA PHE A 268 -6.88 -5.89 -10.97
C PHE A 268 -7.51 -6.57 -12.20
N GLY A 269 -6.99 -7.73 -12.62
CA GLY A 269 -7.59 -8.52 -13.70
C GLY A 269 -8.97 -9.04 -13.33
N ILE A 270 -9.12 -9.61 -12.13
CA ILE A 270 -10.41 -10.10 -11.60
C ILE A 270 -11.40 -8.94 -11.41
N THR A 271 -10.96 -7.82 -10.82
CA THR A 271 -11.81 -6.64 -10.64
C THR A 271 -12.26 -6.06 -11.98
N GLY A 272 -11.38 -6.01 -12.98
CA GLY A 272 -11.75 -5.56 -14.33
C GLY A 272 -12.72 -6.52 -15.00
N ALA A 273 -12.51 -7.82 -14.86
CA ALA A 273 -13.42 -8.83 -15.40
C ALA A 273 -14.76 -8.90 -14.66
N SER A 274 -14.90 -8.27 -13.49
CA SER A 274 -16.20 -8.16 -12.81
C SER A 274 -17.13 -7.12 -13.47
N VAL A 275 -16.66 -6.40 -14.51
CA VAL A 275 -17.37 -5.28 -15.14
C VAL A 275 -17.97 -5.71 -16.47
N LYS A 276 -19.30 -5.80 -16.51
CA LYS A 276 -20.07 -6.10 -17.73
C LYS A 276 -20.62 -4.81 -18.31
N ILE A 277 -19.97 -4.28 -19.35
CA ILE A 277 -20.32 -2.99 -19.97
C ILE A 277 -21.74 -3.01 -20.53
N ASN A 278 -22.19 -4.17 -21.03
CA ASN A 278 -23.55 -4.34 -21.56
C ASN A 278 -24.64 -4.20 -20.48
N GLU A 279 -24.29 -4.37 -19.20
CA GLU A 279 -25.21 -4.26 -18.06
C GLU A 279 -25.09 -2.89 -17.36
N LEU A 280 -24.16 -2.03 -17.78
CA LEU A 280 -23.98 -0.70 -17.22
C LEU A 280 -25.04 0.27 -17.75
N ASP A 281 -25.93 0.70 -16.86
CA ASP A 281 -26.86 1.77 -17.14
C ASP A 281 -26.11 3.09 -17.39
N PRO A 282 -26.25 3.72 -18.58
CA PRO A 282 -25.64 5.02 -18.86
C PRO A 282 -26.01 6.08 -17.83
N GLU A 283 -27.20 5.99 -17.23
CA GLU A 283 -27.65 6.94 -16.22
C GLU A 283 -26.79 6.88 -14.96
N MET A 284 -26.56 5.67 -14.48
CA MET A 284 -25.71 5.39 -13.34
C MET A 284 -24.28 5.92 -13.57
N VAL A 285 -23.73 5.73 -14.78
CA VAL A 285 -22.36 6.14 -15.11
C VAL A 285 -22.20 7.67 -15.04
N TYR A 286 -23.12 8.45 -15.62
CA TYR A 286 -22.98 9.92 -15.58
C TYR A 286 -23.21 10.49 -14.17
N LEU A 287 -24.16 9.95 -13.41
CA LEU A 287 -24.40 10.33 -12.02
C LEU A 287 -23.21 9.97 -11.14
N GLY A 288 -22.67 8.77 -11.32
CA GLY A 288 -21.47 8.31 -10.62
C GLY A 288 -20.25 9.17 -10.93
N LEU A 289 -20.07 9.57 -12.20
CA LEU A 289 -19.03 10.52 -12.59
C LEU A 289 -19.19 11.87 -11.88
N ALA A 290 -20.41 12.40 -11.81
CA ALA A 290 -20.70 13.65 -11.11
C ALA A 290 -20.35 13.56 -9.61
N CYS A 291 -20.69 12.45 -8.95
CA CYS A 291 -20.29 12.17 -7.57
C CYS A 291 -18.77 12.22 -7.40
N LEU A 292 -18.03 11.47 -8.22
CA LEU A 292 -16.58 11.33 -8.13
C LEU A 292 -15.82 12.64 -8.41
N VAL A 293 -16.27 13.42 -9.41
CA VAL A 293 -15.65 14.71 -9.73
C VAL A 293 -15.91 15.70 -8.60
N THR A 294 -17.15 15.78 -8.10
CA THR A 294 -17.51 16.70 -7.02
C THR A 294 -16.75 16.36 -5.73
N SER A 295 -16.67 15.08 -5.37
CA SER A 295 -15.94 14.63 -4.19
C SER A 295 -14.44 14.91 -4.31
N GLY A 296 -13.85 14.65 -5.49
CA GLY A 296 -12.45 14.91 -5.76
C GLY A 296 -12.09 16.39 -5.63
N VAL A 297 -12.93 17.28 -6.17
CA VAL A 297 -12.74 18.74 -6.05
C VAL A 297 -12.83 19.18 -4.58
N LEU A 298 -13.85 18.72 -3.85
CA LEU A 298 -14.01 19.07 -2.43
C LEU A 298 -12.88 18.53 -1.57
N ARG A 299 -12.35 17.33 -1.87
CA ARG A 299 -11.15 16.78 -1.24
C ARG A 299 -9.94 17.67 -1.49
N ILE A 300 -9.70 18.07 -2.73
CA ILE A 300 -8.57 18.96 -3.08
C ILE A 300 -8.66 20.28 -2.30
N LEU A 301 -9.85 20.88 -2.26
CA LEU A 301 -10.08 22.13 -1.53
C LEU A 301 -9.88 21.97 -0.02
N SER A 302 -10.44 20.91 0.57
CA SER A 302 -10.29 20.65 2.01
C SER A 302 -8.82 20.40 2.36
N THR A 303 -8.08 19.62 1.57
CA THR A 303 -6.65 19.41 1.78
C THR A 303 -5.86 20.73 1.74
N ILE A 304 -6.13 21.62 0.78
CA ILE A 304 -5.41 22.91 0.67
C ILE A 304 -5.67 23.80 1.91
N ILE A 305 -6.91 23.82 2.40
CA ILE A 305 -7.30 24.59 3.58
C ILE A 305 -6.64 24.01 4.84
N ILE A 306 -6.67 22.68 4.98
CA ILE A 306 -6.16 21.98 6.17
C ILE A 306 -4.64 22.02 6.22
N ALA A 307 -3.94 21.99 5.08
CA ALA A 307 -2.49 22.13 4.99
C ALA A 307 -1.97 23.53 5.40
N PHE A 308 -2.84 24.43 5.87
CA PHE A 308 -2.45 25.70 6.48
C PHE A 308 -1.76 25.45 7.83
N GLY A 309 -0.54 26.00 7.98
CA GLY A 309 0.27 25.90 9.19
C GLY A 309 1.37 24.83 9.16
N ASP A 310 1.37 23.93 8.17
CA ASP A 310 2.31 22.78 8.12
C ASP A 310 3.66 23.09 7.44
N GLY A 311 4.10 24.37 7.42
CA GLY A 311 5.39 24.78 6.81
C GLY A 311 5.48 24.65 5.27
N LEU A 312 4.37 24.28 4.61
CA LEU A 312 4.27 24.14 3.15
C LEU A 312 3.92 25.47 2.46
N ASN A 313 4.58 25.73 1.33
CA ASN A 313 4.28 26.87 0.46
C ASN A 313 2.96 26.62 -0.31
N TRP A 314 2.30 27.67 -0.79
CA TRP A 314 1.05 27.54 -1.55
C TRP A 314 1.14 26.55 -2.72
N LYS A 315 2.22 26.59 -3.49
CA LYS A 315 2.48 25.64 -4.59
C LYS A 315 2.59 24.19 -4.11
N GLU A 316 3.25 23.97 -2.98
CA GLU A 316 3.45 22.64 -2.40
C GLU A 316 2.13 22.08 -1.83
N ARG A 317 1.28 22.94 -1.25
CA ARG A 317 -0.06 22.53 -0.77
C ARG A 317 -0.94 22.04 -1.90
N VAL A 318 -0.94 22.76 -3.03
CA VAL A 318 -1.67 22.33 -4.23
C VAL A 318 -1.11 21.01 -4.77
N PHE A 319 0.22 20.83 -4.78
CA PHE A 319 0.83 19.56 -5.18
C PHE A 319 0.39 18.40 -4.29
N VAL A 320 0.44 18.58 -2.97
CA VAL A 320 0.03 17.56 -1.99
C VAL A 320 -1.44 17.17 -2.21
N ALA A 321 -2.34 18.15 -2.35
CA ALA A 321 -3.75 17.90 -2.60
C ALA A 321 -4.01 17.12 -3.89
N LEU A 322 -3.31 17.46 -4.98
CA LEU A 322 -3.45 16.76 -6.27
C LEU A 322 -2.83 15.35 -6.22
N SER A 323 -1.78 15.14 -5.42
CA SER A 323 -1.13 13.84 -5.29
C SER A 323 -2.03 12.80 -4.62
N TRP A 324 -2.93 13.22 -3.75
CA TRP A 324 -3.91 12.37 -3.07
C TRP A 324 -5.22 12.17 -3.85
N SER A 325 -5.25 12.50 -5.15
CA SER A 325 -6.45 12.33 -5.97
C SER A 325 -6.59 10.92 -6.57
N ALA A 326 -5.52 10.13 -6.60
CA ALA A 326 -5.49 8.82 -7.26
C ALA A 326 -6.17 7.73 -6.41
N LYS A 327 -7.14 7.01 -7.00
CA LYS A 327 -7.88 5.90 -6.39
C LYS A 327 -7.65 4.63 -7.21
N ALA A 328 -7.39 3.50 -6.55
CA ALA A 328 -7.14 2.22 -7.23
C ALA A 328 -7.31 1.00 -6.30
N THR A 329 -6.36 0.81 -5.39
CA THR A 329 -6.14 -0.46 -4.66
C THR A 329 -7.28 -0.84 -3.72
N VAL A 330 -7.69 0.07 -2.83
CA VAL A 330 -8.78 -0.20 -1.86
C VAL A 330 -10.12 -0.39 -2.57
N GLN A 331 -10.38 0.38 -3.62
CA GLN A 331 -11.59 0.26 -4.43
C GLN A 331 -11.65 -1.09 -5.16
N ALA A 332 -10.51 -1.55 -5.69
CA ALA A 332 -10.43 -2.86 -6.34
C ALA A 332 -10.57 -4.02 -5.36
N ALA A 333 -10.07 -3.87 -4.14
CA ALA A 333 -10.10 -4.90 -3.11
C ALA A 333 -11.45 -4.99 -2.39
N LEU A 334 -12.01 -3.85 -1.95
CA LEU A 334 -13.23 -3.80 -1.11
C LEU A 334 -14.52 -3.72 -1.93
N GLY A 335 -14.50 -3.12 -3.12
CA GLY A 335 -15.70 -2.98 -3.96
C GLY A 335 -16.41 -4.32 -4.22
N PRO A 336 -15.70 -5.36 -4.70
CA PRO A 336 -16.30 -6.69 -4.91
C PRO A 336 -16.72 -7.41 -3.62
N VAL A 337 -16.13 -7.07 -2.47
CA VAL A 337 -16.46 -7.72 -1.19
C VAL A 337 -17.90 -7.40 -0.80
N ALA A 338 -18.38 -6.18 -1.07
CA ALA A 338 -19.77 -5.80 -0.82
C ALA A 338 -20.79 -6.69 -1.55
N MET A 339 -20.47 -7.19 -2.76
CA MET A 339 -21.35 -8.12 -3.49
C MET A 339 -21.33 -9.53 -2.90
N LYS A 340 -20.19 -9.96 -2.33
CA LYS A 340 -20.05 -11.32 -1.77
C LYS A 340 -20.99 -11.56 -0.58
N HIS A 341 -21.28 -10.54 0.20
CA HIS A 341 -22.13 -10.67 1.38
C HIS A 341 -23.61 -10.88 1.06
N LEU A 342 -24.01 -10.74 -0.20
CA LEU A 342 -25.36 -11.01 -0.65
C LEU A 342 -25.49 -12.48 -1.07
N SER A 343 -26.50 -13.16 -0.53
CA SER A 343 -26.87 -14.49 -0.98
C SER A 343 -27.85 -14.40 -2.15
N ASP A 344 -28.02 -15.51 -2.89
CA ASP A 344 -29.06 -15.62 -3.94
C ASP A 344 -30.48 -15.40 -3.38
N THR A 345 -30.64 -15.48 -2.06
CA THR A 345 -31.88 -15.21 -1.32
C THR A 345 -32.03 -13.75 -0.84
N SER A 346 -31.00 -12.92 -0.98
CA SER A 346 -31.07 -11.49 -0.62
C SER A 346 -32.05 -10.74 -1.53
N PRO A 347 -32.69 -9.66 -1.03
CA PRO A 347 -33.62 -8.86 -1.82
C PRO A 347 -32.97 -8.37 -3.13
N PRO A 348 -33.71 -8.34 -4.26
CA PRO A 348 -33.19 -7.86 -5.54
C PRO A 348 -32.64 -6.43 -5.49
N GLU A 349 -33.17 -5.61 -4.57
CA GLU A 349 -32.70 -4.24 -4.35
C GLU A 349 -31.27 -4.19 -3.79
N GLU A 350 -30.90 -5.12 -2.90
CA GLU A 350 -29.55 -5.17 -2.32
C GLU A 350 -28.50 -5.53 -3.37
N HIS A 351 -28.83 -6.45 -4.28
CA HIS A 351 -27.99 -6.77 -5.44
C HIS A 351 -27.75 -5.54 -6.30
N SER A 352 -28.79 -4.75 -6.59
CA SER A 352 -28.65 -3.49 -7.32
C SER A 352 -27.76 -2.48 -6.60
N TYR A 353 -27.84 -2.39 -5.26
CA TYR A 353 -26.96 -1.50 -4.49
C TYR A 353 -25.50 -1.95 -4.55
N ALA A 354 -25.23 -3.25 -4.47
CA ALA A 354 -23.88 -3.77 -4.53
C ALA A 354 -23.26 -3.61 -5.94
N ASP A 355 -24.05 -3.80 -7.00
CA ASP A 355 -23.65 -3.49 -8.39
C ASP A 355 -23.30 -2.01 -8.56
N LYS A 356 -24.09 -1.12 -7.94
CA LYS A 356 -23.81 0.32 -7.94
C LYS A 356 -22.48 0.63 -7.25
N VAL A 357 -22.20 -0.01 -6.11
CA VAL A 357 -20.94 0.16 -5.39
C VAL A 357 -19.74 -0.32 -6.22
N LEU A 358 -19.82 -1.53 -6.78
CA LEU A 358 -18.75 -2.10 -7.59
C LEU A 358 -18.46 -1.23 -8.82
N THR A 359 -19.51 -0.82 -9.53
CA THR A 359 -19.39 0.00 -10.73
C THR A 359 -18.74 1.35 -10.44
N LEU A 360 -19.15 2.01 -9.35
CA LEU A 360 -18.52 3.26 -8.92
C LEU A 360 -17.05 3.08 -8.51
N CYS A 361 -16.74 1.97 -7.84
CA CYS A 361 -15.37 1.62 -7.51
C CYS A 361 -14.54 1.52 -8.79
N VAL A 362 -14.97 0.73 -9.77
CA VAL A 362 -14.29 0.58 -11.07
C VAL A 362 -14.16 1.92 -11.79
N LEU A 363 -15.25 2.70 -11.88
CA LEU A 363 -15.25 4.00 -12.55
C LEU A 363 -14.22 4.94 -11.90
N SER A 364 -14.12 4.93 -10.58
CA SER A 364 -13.13 5.71 -9.85
C SER A 364 -11.69 5.29 -10.18
N ILE A 365 -11.43 3.99 -10.33
CA ILE A 365 -10.11 3.46 -10.70
C ILE A 365 -9.74 3.91 -12.11
N VAL A 366 -10.63 3.66 -13.07
CA VAL A 366 -10.42 3.97 -14.50
C VAL A 366 -10.19 5.46 -14.71
N LEU A 367 -10.92 6.32 -13.99
CA LEU A 367 -10.82 7.77 -14.13
C LEU A 367 -9.62 8.33 -13.39
N THR A 368 -9.48 8.02 -12.09
CA THR A 368 -8.59 8.78 -11.22
C THR A 368 -7.16 8.25 -11.18
N ALA A 369 -6.91 6.95 -11.47
CA ALA A 369 -5.56 6.42 -11.49
C ALA A 369 -4.69 7.01 -12.63
N PRO A 370 -5.17 7.07 -13.90
CA PRO A 370 -4.43 7.75 -14.97
C PRO A 370 -4.29 9.25 -14.71
N LEU A 371 -5.38 9.91 -14.32
CA LEU A 371 -5.39 11.35 -14.07
C LEU A 371 -4.44 11.72 -12.93
N GLY A 372 -4.47 10.98 -11.82
CA GLY A 372 -3.57 11.19 -10.67
C GLY A 372 -2.11 11.03 -11.06
N ALA A 373 -1.75 10.00 -11.82
CA ALA A 373 -0.38 9.80 -12.28
C ALA A 373 0.11 10.94 -13.18
N ILE A 374 -0.74 11.42 -14.10
CA ILE A 374 -0.46 12.57 -14.98
C ILE A 374 -0.31 13.86 -14.15
N LEU A 375 -1.24 14.10 -13.22
CA LEU A 375 -1.22 15.26 -12.34
C LEU A 375 0.06 15.30 -11.50
N ILE A 376 0.44 14.21 -10.84
CA ILE A 376 1.68 14.14 -10.05
C ILE A 376 2.90 14.41 -10.94
N SER A 377 2.94 13.81 -12.14
CA SER A 377 4.06 13.95 -13.06
C SER A 377 4.28 15.40 -13.52
N ILE A 378 3.20 16.08 -13.89
CA ILE A 378 3.26 17.45 -14.40
C ILE A 378 3.47 18.44 -13.26
N THR A 379 2.64 18.34 -12.23
CA THR A 379 2.64 19.31 -11.12
C THR A 379 3.86 19.16 -10.24
N GLY A 380 4.41 17.95 -10.09
CA GLY A 380 5.64 17.71 -9.32
C GLY A 380 6.83 18.49 -9.86
N THR A 381 6.99 18.55 -11.18
CA THR A 381 8.10 19.31 -11.79
C THR A 381 7.90 20.83 -11.76
N LYS A 382 6.64 21.30 -11.71
CA LYS A 382 6.30 22.73 -11.75
C LYS A 382 6.13 23.37 -10.37
N LEU A 383 5.63 22.62 -9.39
CA LEU A 383 5.23 23.13 -8.08
C LEU A 383 6.24 22.82 -6.98
N LEU A 384 7.00 21.73 -7.09
CA LEU A 384 8.01 21.37 -6.09
C LEU A 384 9.34 22.07 -6.36
N THR A 385 10.01 22.41 -5.26
CA THR A 385 11.37 22.94 -5.31
C THR A 385 12.36 21.81 -5.58
N LYS A 386 13.28 22.03 -6.54
CA LYS A 386 14.36 21.10 -6.86
C LYS A 386 15.59 21.39 -5.99
N THR A 387 16.05 20.40 -5.24
CA THR A 387 17.30 20.50 -4.47
C THR A 387 18.51 20.43 -5.42
N LYS A 388 19.53 21.27 -5.18
CA LYS A 388 20.75 21.36 -6.03
C LYS A 388 21.74 20.22 -5.84
N GLN A 389 21.67 19.50 -4.71
CA GLN A 389 22.45 18.28 -4.46
C GLN A 389 21.50 17.08 -4.55
N PRO A 390 21.74 16.11 -5.44
CA PRO A 390 21.11 14.81 -5.31
C PRO A 390 21.72 14.17 -4.07
N HIS A 391 20.94 14.01 -3.00
CA HIS A 391 21.27 12.98 -2.03
C HIS A 391 21.19 11.65 -2.80
N ILE A 392 22.35 11.07 -3.10
CA ILE A 392 22.43 9.65 -3.41
C ILE A 392 22.11 8.97 -2.09
N VAL A 393 20.88 8.46 -1.97
CA VAL A 393 20.51 7.65 -0.81
C VAL A 393 20.99 6.25 -1.15
N GLU A 394 22.12 5.85 -0.56
CA GLU A 394 22.39 4.43 -0.34
C GLU A 394 21.28 3.91 0.57
N GLY A 395 20.53 2.90 0.12
CA GLY A 395 19.53 2.22 0.95
C GLY A 395 18.05 2.39 0.59
N TRP A 396 17.69 3.05 -0.52
CA TRP A 396 16.29 3.10 -0.99
C TRP A 396 16.12 2.30 -2.28
N ARG A 397 15.21 1.31 -2.26
CA ARG A 397 14.76 0.47 -3.39
C ARG A 397 15.29 0.95 -4.73
N ARG A 398 16.28 0.21 -5.25
CA ARG A 398 16.60 0.21 -6.69
C ARG A 398 15.28 -0.11 -7.41
N SER A 399 14.56 0.90 -7.87
CA SER A 399 13.30 0.73 -8.61
C SER A 399 13.53 0.30 -10.06
N HIS A 400 14.79 0.05 -10.45
CA HIS A 400 15.06 -1.01 -11.40
C HIS A 400 14.70 -2.31 -10.70
N ARG A 401 13.49 -2.81 -10.98
CA ARG A 401 13.14 -4.21 -10.74
C ARG A 401 14.39 -5.05 -11.00
N PRO A 402 14.83 -5.91 -10.07
CA PRO A 402 15.58 -7.07 -10.50
C PRO A 402 14.65 -7.80 -11.48
N SER A 403 15.02 -7.83 -12.76
CA SER A 403 14.44 -8.80 -13.69
C SER A 403 14.70 -10.21 -13.12
N LEU A 404 13.92 -11.21 -13.54
CA LEU A 404 14.21 -12.62 -13.19
C LEU A 404 15.65 -13.03 -13.53
N ARG A 405 16.33 -12.29 -14.43
CA ARG A 405 17.76 -12.43 -14.73
C ARG A 405 18.67 -11.72 -13.74
N ASP A 406 18.26 -10.59 -13.18
CA ASP A 406 19.06 -9.88 -12.18
C ASP A 406 19.10 -10.65 -10.84
N ILE A 407 18.06 -11.43 -10.54
CA ILE A 407 18.06 -12.35 -9.38
C ILE A 407 19.11 -13.45 -9.56
N SER A 408 19.22 -14.04 -10.76
CA SER A 408 20.25 -15.04 -11.05
C SER A 408 21.67 -14.47 -11.19
N ILE A 409 21.81 -13.17 -11.48
CA ILE A 409 23.11 -12.51 -11.57
C ILE A 409 23.67 -12.17 -10.18
N ILE A 410 22.80 -11.85 -9.21
CA ILE A 410 23.23 -11.59 -7.82
C ILE A 410 23.87 -12.85 -7.21
N ASP A 411 23.29 -14.03 -7.44
CA ASP A 411 23.89 -15.30 -6.99
C ASP A 411 25.23 -15.61 -7.70
N GLU A 412 25.40 -15.25 -8.99
CA GLU A 412 26.66 -15.43 -9.73
C GLU A 412 27.74 -14.37 -9.41
N GLU A 413 27.36 -13.15 -9.01
CA GLU A 413 28.29 -12.10 -8.57
C GLU A 413 28.74 -12.32 -7.12
N GLU A 414 27.86 -12.77 -6.21
CA GLU A 414 28.26 -13.16 -4.84
C GLU A 414 29.16 -14.41 -4.82
N GLU A 415 29.01 -15.36 -5.75
CA GLU A 415 29.96 -16.48 -5.91
C GLU A 415 31.29 -16.07 -6.61
N ARG A 416 31.34 -14.90 -7.27
CA ARG A 416 32.57 -14.39 -7.92
C ARG A 416 33.32 -13.35 -7.11
N GLU A 417 32.67 -12.72 -6.14
CA GLU A 417 33.30 -11.80 -5.18
C GLU A 417 33.87 -12.54 -3.97
N ASP A 418 34.79 -13.48 -4.22
CA ASP A 418 35.96 -13.65 -3.36
C ASP A 418 37.10 -12.87 -4.02
N PRO A 419 37.32 -11.58 -3.70
CA PRO A 419 38.50 -10.89 -4.19
C PRO A 419 39.70 -11.43 -3.41
N GLU A 420 40.61 -12.12 -4.10
CA GLU A 420 42.01 -12.16 -3.68
C GLU A 420 42.46 -10.69 -3.49
N ASP A 421 42.69 -10.30 -2.24
CA ASP A 421 43.09 -8.95 -1.86
C ASP A 421 44.25 -8.44 -2.73
N ALA A 422 43.99 -7.40 -3.52
CA ALA A 422 45.04 -6.67 -4.21
C ALA A 422 45.90 -5.91 -3.17
N PRO A 423 47.23 -6.04 -3.17
CA PRO A 423 48.06 -5.48 -2.12
C PRO A 423 48.03 -3.95 -2.17
N ASP A 424 47.63 -3.34 -1.06
CA ASP A 424 47.51 -1.90 -0.87
C ASP A 424 48.86 -1.19 -1.14
N LYS A 425 48.82 -0.12 -1.94
CA LYS A 425 49.99 0.70 -2.29
C LYS A 425 50.59 1.41 -1.08
N SER A 426 49.83 1.55 0.01
CA SER A 426 50.32 2.06 1.30
C SER A 426 51.27 1.07 1.99
N THR A 427 51.00 -0.23 1.86
CA THR A 427 51.80 -1.33 2.45
C THR A 427 53.13 -1.50 1.70
N ILE A 428 53.14 -1.35 0.37
CA ILE A 428 54.36 -1.47 -0.45
C ILE A 428 55.39 -0.38 -0.12
N ASN A 429 54.96 0.84 0.19
CA ASN A 429 55.86 1.95 0.53
C ASN A 429 56.42 1.83 1.96
N ASN A 430 55.65 1.27 2.90
CA ASN A 430 56.15 0.99 4.25
C ASN A 430 57.14 -0.19 4.27
N THR A 431 56.92 -1.23 3.44
CA THR A 431 57.84 -2.37 3.33
C THR A 431 59.16 -1.98 2.64
N LYS A 432 59.15 -1.06 1.68
CA LYS A 432 60.39 -0.56 1.03
C LYS A 432 61.22 0.35 1.91
N THR A 433 60.60 1.08 2.85
CA THR A 433 61.30 1.98 3.77
C THR A 433 61.98 1.22 4.91
N ASN A 434 61.40 0.09 5.35
CA ASN A 434 62.01 -0.78 6.35
C ASN A 434 63.08 -1.74 5.79
N ALA A 435 63.13 -1.97 4.47
CA ALA A 435 64.15 -2.80 3.83
C ALA A 435 65.55 -2.15 3.81
N HIS A 436 65.66 -0.84 4.03
CA HIS A 436 66.95 -0.14 4.04
C HIS A 436 67.63 -0.07 5.42
N THR A 437 66.97 -0.51 6.50
CA THR A 437 67.49 -0.40 7.88
C THR A 437 67.92 -1.72 8.52
N SER A 438 67.73 -2.87 7.87
CA SER A 438 68.04 -4.20 8.43
C SER A 438 69.28 -4.88 7.80
N ALA A 439 70.33 -4.12 7.48
CA ALA A 439 71.54 -4.64 6.84
C ALA A 439 72.72 -4.91 7.80
N ASN A 440 72.53 -4.93 9.12
CA ASN A 440 73.59 -5.29 10.06
C ASN A 440 73.03 -5.94 11.33
N GLU A 441 72.92 -7.27 11.35
CA GLU A 441 73.03 -8.08 12.57
C GLU A 441 73.27 -9.56 12.20
N PRO A 442 74.19 -10.29 12.88
CA PRO A 442 74.64 -11.60 12.44
C PRO A 442 73.68 -12.75 12.84
N VAL A 443 73.59 -13.71 11.93
CA VAL A 443 72.78 -14.94 11.99
C VAL A 443 73.28 -15.89 13.09
N PHE A 444 72.39 -16.28 14.02
CA PHE A 444 72.59 -17.42 14.93
C PHE A 444 71.97 -18.69 14.34
N THR A 445 72.81 -19.68 14.06
CA THR A 445 72.43 -21.00 13.57
C THR A 445 72.17 -21.94 14.75
N VAL A 446 71.02 -22.63 14.80
CA VAL A 446 70.83 -23.80 15.67
C VAL A 446 70.35 -24.96 14.81
N THR A 447 71.25 -25.90 14.59
CA THR A 447 71.01 -27.22 14.00
C THR A 447 70.31 -28.14 15.02
N LYS A 448 69.29 -28.85 14.55
CA LYS A 448 68.58 -29.93 15.26
C LYS A 448 69.52 -31.09 15.62
N PHE A 449 69.36 -31.62 16.83
CA PHE A 449 69.26 -33.05 17.11
C PHE A 449 68.03 -33.30 17.97
#